data_AF-A0A142WQI8-F1
#
_entry.id   AF-A0A142WQI8-F1
#
_cell.length_a   1.000
_cell.length_b   1.000
_cell.length_c   1.000
_cell.angle_alpha   90.00
_cell.angle_beta   90.00
_cell.angle_gamma   90.00
#
_symmetry.space_group_name_H-M   'P 1'
#
loop_
_entity.id
_entity.type
_entity.pdbx_description
1 polymer ?
#
loop_
_entity_poly.entity_id
_entity_poly.type
_entity_poly.pdbx_seq_one_letter_code
_entity_poly.pdbx_strand_id
1 'polypeptide(L)'
;MSDNPTEQGDALSDSAIVLSQGILTMPIPVYVALHATNGALRLHPGNVTPARRAHLDALLEVGLVMRREIYFSPTEAGVQVMKAAIRTERDRSQDTSGSIRIDMRALGW
;
A
#
# COMPACT_ATOMS: atom_id res chain seq x y z
N MET A 1 -5.26 12.15 -42.09
CA MET A 1 -4.13 12.14 -41.15
C MET A 1 -4.74 12.02 -39.76
N SER A 2 -4.46 10.92 -39.08
CA SER A 2 -5.08 10.58 -37.79
C SER A 2 -4.17 11.06 -36.67
N ASP A 3 -4.58 12.08 -35.93
CA ASP A 3 -3.93 12.42 -34.67
C ASP A 3 -4.65 11.67 -33.55
N ASN A 4 -3.96 10.66 -33.02
CA ASN A 4 -4.38 9.89 -31.86
C ASN A 4 -3.59 10.47 -30.67
N PRO A 5 -4.21 11.10 -29.65
CA PRO A 5 -3.48 11.48 -28.45
C PRO A 5 -3.28 10.23 -27.59
N THR A 6 -2.13 9.58 -27.76
CA THR A 6 -1.57 8.69 -26.75
C THR A 6 -0.76 9.58 -25.82
N GLU A 7 -1.26 9.89 -24.62
CA GLU A 7 -0.42 10.19 -23.46
C GLU A 7 -1.24 10.41 -22.19
N GLN A 8 -0.66 9.96 -21.07
CA GLN A 8 -1.11 10.07 -19.68
C GLN A 8 -2.10 9.02 -19.15
N GLY A 9 -1.64 7.77 -19.13
CA GLY A 9 -2.23 6.76 -18.25
C GLY A 9 -1.19 5.76 -17.78
N ASP A 10 -0.05 6.18 -17.21
CA ASP A 10 1.00 5.18 -16.93
C ASP A 10 2.03 5.46 -15.82
N ALA A 11 1.76 6.36 -14.85
CA ALA A 11 2.66 6.53 -13.69
C ALA A 11 1.96 6.56 -12.33
N LEU A 12 0.63 6.72 -12.30
CA LEU A 12 -0.13 6.69 -11.05
C LEU A 12 -0.56 5.27 -10.64
N SER A 13 -0.44 4.28 -11.54
CA SER A 13 -1.00 2.94 -11.33
C SER A 13 -0.16 2.05 -10.40
N ASP A 14 1.16 2.25 -10.32
CA ASP A 14 2.06 1.38 -9.54
C ASP A 14 2.01 1.62 -8.02
N SER A 15 1.41 2.74 -7.59
CA SER A 15 1.24 3.10 -6.17
C SER A 15 -0.22 3.36 -5.78
N ALA A 16 -1.17 3.14 -6.68
CA ALA A 16 -2.57 3.47 -6.43
C ALA A 16 -3.18 2.57 -5.35
N ILE A 17 -3.45 3.15 -4.18
CA ILE A 17 -4.27 2.53 -3.13
C ILE A 17 -5.72 2.94 -3.39
N VAL A 18 -6.60 1.96 -3.59
CA VAL A 18 -8.01 2.20 -3.95
C VAL A 18 -8.93 1.53 -2.94
N LEU A 19 -9.86 2.27 -2.37
CA LEU A 19 -10.96 1.72 -1.57
C LEU A 19 -12.24 1.73 -2.41
N SER A 20 -12.75 0.54 -2.74
CA SER A 20 -14.00 0.40 -3.50
C SER A 20 -14.88 -0.70 -2.89
N GLN A 21 -16.15 -0.39 -2.65
CA GLN A 21 -17.16 -1.33 -2.13
C GLN A 21 -16.78 -2.01 -0.79
N GLY A 22 -15.90 -1.40 0.01
CA GLY A 22 -15.37 -1.97 1.25
C GLY A 22 -14.14 -2.87 1.05
N ILE A 23 -13.57 -2.93 -0.16
CA ILE A 23 -12.33 -3.63 -0.45
C ILE A 23 -11.23 -2.60 -0.67
N LEU A 24 -10.21 -2.64 0.18
CA LEU A 24 -8.98 -1.88 0.00
C LEU A 24 -8.05 -2.68 -0.91
N THR A 25 -7.74 -2.13 -2.08
CA THR A 25 -6.82 -2.71 -3.05
C THR A 25 -5.54 -1.90 -3.05
N MET A 26 -4.39 -2.57 -2.97
CA MET A 26 -3.08 -1.93 -3.06
C MET A 26 -2.09 -2.79 -3.84
N PRO A 27 -1.14 -2.20 -4.57
CA PRO A 27 -0.07 -2.95 -5.20
C PRO A 27 0.76 -3.73 -4.17
N ILE A 28 1.23 -4.93 -4.51
CA ILE A 28 2.11 -5.73 -3.62
C ILE A 28 3.32 -4.92 -3.12
N PRO A 29 4.03 -4.14 -3.96
CA PRO A 29 5.16 -3.34 -3.49
C PRO A 29 4.79 -2.29 -2.42
N VAL A 30 3.57 -1.77 -2.46
CA VAL A 30 3.04 -0.82 -1.48
C VAL A 30 2.72 -1.53 -0.17
N TYR A 31 2.06 -2.70 -0.22
CA TYR A 31 1.84 -3.51 0.97
C TYR A 31 3.15 -3.96 1.64
N VAL A 32 4.15 -4.37 0.85
CA VAL A 32 5.47 -4.72 1.35
C VAL A 32 6.12 -3.52 2.05
N ALA A 33 5.94 -2.31 1.54
CA ALA A 33 6.42 -1.09 2.19
C ALA A 33 5.70 -0.86 3.53
N LEU A 34 4.38 -1.04 3.59
CA LEU A 34 3.59 -0.97 4.84
C LEU A 34 4.10 -2.00 5.85
N HIS A 35 4.24 -3.27 5.45
CA HIS A 35 4.73 -4.33 6.32
C HIS A 35 6.14 -4.05 6.85
N ALA A 36 7.01 -3.47 6.01
CA ALA A 36 8.37 -3.08 6.42
C ALA A 36 8.39 -1.97 7.48
N THR A 37 7.36 -1.11 7.58
CA THR A 37 7.26 -0.12 8.66
C THR A 37 6.97 -0.73 10.04
N ASN A 38 6.44 -1.97 10.08
CA ASN A 38 6.06 -2.68 11.30
C ASN A 38 7.18 -3.58 11.86
N GLY A 39 8.30 -3.70 11.14
CA GLY A 39 9.43 -4.56 11.53
C GLY A 39 10.39 -3.91 12.52
N ALA A 40 11.32 -4.72 13.07
CA ALA A 40 12.44 -4.23 13.88
C ALA A 40 13.36 -3.25 13.12
N LEU A 41 13.36 -3.34 11.79
CA LEU A 41 14.03 -2.43 10.86
C LEU A 41 13.16 -1.19 10.67
N ARG A 42 13.26 -0.23 11.60
CA ARG A 42 12.67 1.11 11.43
C ARG A 42 13.12 1.69 10.09
N LEU A 43 12.18 2.01 9.21
CA LEU A 43 12.51 2.59 7.91
C LEU A 43 12.95 4.05 8.11
N HIS A 44 14.25 4.30 8.03
CA HIS A 44 14.84 5.62 8.15
C HIS A 44 14.78 6.36 6.81
N PRO A 45 14.27 7.61 6.76
CA PRO A 45 14.12 8.39 5.53
C PRO A 45 15.37 8.44 4.63
N GLY A 46 16.57 8.49 5.23
CA GLY A 46 17.84 8.57 4.49
C GLY A 46 18.28 7.28 3.81
N ASN A 47 17.69 6.13 4.17
CA ASN A 47 18.08 4.80 3.66
C ASN A 47 17.00 4.17 2.78
N VAL A 48 16.00 4.94 2.33
CA VAL A 48 14.91 4.46 1.47
C VAL A 48 15.22 4.80 0.01
N THR A 49 15.17 3.79 -0.86
CA THR A 49 15.28 4.00 -2.31
C THR A 49 14.15 4.90 -2.84
N PRO A 50 14.34 5.65 -3.95
CA PRO A 50 13.29 6.51 -4.50
C PRO A 50 11.95 5.79 -4.77
N ALA A 51 12.01 4.57 -5.32
CA ALA A 51 10.81 3.75 -5.56
C ALA A 51 10.08 3.40 -4.25
N ARG A 52 10.81 2.98 -3.21
CA ARG A 52 10.19 2.67 -1.91
C ARG A 52 9.67 3.93 -1.21
N ARG A 53 10.28 5.10 -1.46
CA ARG A 53 9.79 6.38 -0.95
C ARG A 53 8.43 6.74 -1.56
N ALA A 54 8.25 6.56 -2.87
CA ALA A 54 6.95 6.77 -3.51
C ALA A 54 5.84 5.92 -2.87
N HIS A 55 6.13 4.66 -2.54
CA HIS A 55 5.16 3.80 -1.83
C HIS A 55 4.85 4.30 -0.42
N LEU A 56 5.85 4.79 0.31
CA LEU A 56 5.64 5.34 1.66
C LEU A 56 4.85 6.64 1.61
N ASP A 57 5.06 7.48 0.59
CA ASP A 57 4.31 8.71 0.40
C ASP A 57 2.83 8.41 0.09
N ALA A 58 2.55 7.41 -0.76
CA ALA A 58 1.18 6.93 -0.97
C ALA A 58 0.52 6.42 0.33
N LEU A 59 1.28 5.68 1.17
CA LEU A 59 0.79 5.20 2.48
C LEU A 59 0.58 6.32 3.50
N LEU A 60 1.36 7.41 3.42
CA LEU A 60 1.16 8.61 4.22
C LEU A 60 -0.13 9.33 3.81
N GLU A 61 -0.35 9.47 2.50
CA GLU A 61 -1.52 10.15 1.93
C GLU A 61 -2.83 9.49 2.38
N VAL A 62 -2.87 8.16 2.41
CA VAL A 62 -4.05 7.40 2.88
C VAL A 62 -4.05 7.14 4.40
N GLY A 63 -3.09 7.67 5.14
CA GLY A 63 -3.05 7.59 6.61
C GLY A 63 -2.76 6.19 7.19
N LEU A 64 -2.22 5.26 6.40
CA LEU A 64 -1.82 3.93 6.87
C LEU A 64 -0.43 3.93 7.52
N VAL A 65 0.39 4.91 7.17
CA VAL A 65 1.70 5.17 7.76
C VAL A 65 1.73 6.61 8.27
N MET A 66 2.57 6.86 9.27
CA MET A 66 2.92 8.21 9.70
C MET A 66 4.44 8.39 9.73
N ARG A 67 4.88 9.60 9.44
CA ARG A 67 6.27 10.00 9.56
C ARG A 67 6.56 10.45 10.98
N ARG A 68 7.53 9.83 11.63
CA ARG A 68 8.18 10.32 12.85
C ARG A 68 9.44 11.09 12.46
N GLU A 69 10.07 11.77 13.41
CA GLU A 69 11.28 12.58 13.15
C GLU A 69 12.36 11.80 12.40
N ILE A 70 12.57 10.54 12.77
CA ILE A 70 13.68 9.72 12.28
C ILE A 70 13.27 8.43 11.56
N TYR A 71 11.99 8.06 11.52
CA TYR A 71 11.51 6.83 10.87
C TYR A 71 10.04 6.89 10.46
N PHE A 72 9.60 5.96 9.61
CA PHE A 72 8.20 5.71 9.31
C PHE A 72 7.62 4.62 10.22
N SER A 73 6.38 4.81 10.68
CA SER A 73 5.67 3.87 11.56
C SER A 73 4.26 3.64 11.02
N PRO A 74 3.70 2.42 11.11
CA PRO A 74 2.30 2.22 10.78
C PRO A 74 1.42 2.99 11.76
N THR A 75 0.28 3.48 11.27
CA THR A 75 -0.81 3.95 12.14
C THR A 75 -1.59 2.75 12.68
N GLU A 76 -2.55 3.00 13.59
CA GLU A 76 -3.46 1.93 14.03
C GLU A 76 -4.23 1.32 12.84
N ALA A 77 -4.69 2.16 11.91
CA ALA A 77 -5.31 1.73 10.66
C ALA A 77 -4.37 0.85 9.82
N GLY A 78 -3.11 1.27 9.67
CA GLY A 78 -2.08 0.46 8.98
C GLY A 78 -1.87 -0.91 9.62
N VAL A 79 -1.86 -0.98 10.96
CA VAL A 79 -1.75 -2.26 11.69
C VAL A 79 -2.97 -3.14 11.46
N GLN A 80 -4.18 -2.57 11.47
CA GLN A 80 -5.40 -3.31 11.18
C GLN A 80 -5.39 -3.87 9.75
N VAL A 81 -5.04 -3.06 8.76
CA VAL A 81 -4.86 -3.46 7.36
C VAL A 81 -3.89 -4.64 7.22
N MET A 82 -2.71 -4.58 7.87
CA MET A 82 -1.76 -5.71 7.88
C MET A 82 -2.34 -6.98 8.49
N LYS A 83 -3.08 -6.87 9.60
CA LYS A 83 -3.72 -8.02 10.24
C LYS A 83 -4.81 -8.63 9.36
N ALA A 84 -5.60 -7.82 8.65
CA ALA A 84 -6.61 -8.33 7.72
C ALA A 84 -5.98 -8.99 6.50
N ALA A 85 -4.90 -8.42 5.95
CA ALA A 85 -4.20 -9.04 4.82
C ALA A 85 -3.76 -10.48 5.12
N ILE A 86 -3.19 -10.74 6.31
CA ILE A 86 -2.81 -12.09 6.76
C ILE A 86 -4.02 -13.05 6.81
N ARG A 87 -5.19 -12.55 7.23
CA ARG A 87 -6.42 -13.35 7.28
C ARG A 87 -6.93 -13.65 5.86
N THR A 88 -6.93 -12.64 4.98
CA THR A 88 -7.42 -12.78 3.60
C THR A 88 -6.52 -13.67 2.74
N GLU A 89 -5.19 -13.62 2.92
CA GLU A 89 -4.24 -14.51 2.23
C GLU A 89 -4.41 -15.99 2.63
N ARG A 90 -4.87 -16.26 3.86
CA ARG A 90 -5.13 -17.63 4.33
C ARG A 90 -6.32 -18.28 3.63
N ASP A 91 -7.29 -17.47 3.20
CA ASP A 91 -8.53 -17.91 2.55
C ASP A 91 -8.48 -17.82 1.02
N ARG A 92 -7.53 -17.08 0.44
CA ARG A 92 -7.36 -16.97 -1.02
C ARG A 92 -5.96 -17.41 -1.44
N SER A 93 -5.88 -18.62 -1.96
CA SER A 93 -4.77 -19.05 -2.81
C SER A 93 -4.68 -18.13 -4.04
N GLN A 94 -3.73 -17.19 -4.00
CA GLN A 94 -3.07 -16.55 -5.14
C GLN A 94 -4.01 -15.97 -6.22
N ASP A 95 -4.47 -14.73 -6.01
CA ASP A 95 -4.84 -13.85 -7.11
C ASP A 95 -3.52 -13.28 -7.69
N THR A 96 -3.16 -13.64 -8.92
CA THR A 96 -1.88 -13.27 -9.58
C THR A 96 -1.85 -11.83 -10.09
N SER A 97 -2.82 -11.00 -9.69
CA SER A 97 -3.06 -9.65 -10.20
C SER A 97 -2.03 -8.58 -9.77
N GLY A 98 -0.95 -8.96 -9.08
CA GLY A 98 0.06 -7.99 -8.60
C GLY A 98 -0.45 -7.06 -7.48
N SER A 99 -1.66 -7.31 -6.97
CA SER A 99 -2.34 -6.49 -5.98
C SER A 99 -2.81 -7.33 -4.79
N ILE A 100 -2.85 -6.69 -3.62
CA ILE A 100 -3.43 -7.21 -2.40
C ILE A 100 -4.78 -6.55 -2.21
N ARG A 101 -5.79 -7.38 -1.95
CA ARG A 101 -7.18 -6.98 -1.76
C ARG A 101 -7.60 -7.36 -0.35
N ILE A 102 -7.98 -6.37 0.44
CA ILE A 102 -8.29 -6.50 1.86
C ILE A 102 -9.75 -6.14 2.04
N ASP A 103 -10.54 -7.07 2.56
CA ASP A 103 -11.93 -6.77 2.93
C ASP A 103 -11.94 -5.97 4.23
N MET A 104 -12.28 -4.69 4.12
CA MET A 104 -12.33 -3.77 5.26
C MET A 104 -13.50 -4.09 6.20
N ARG A 105 -14.53 -4.82 5.74
CA ARG A 105 -15.64 -5.25 6.60
C ARG A 105 -15.18 -6.27 7.63
N ALA A 106 -14.15 -7.05 7.31
CA ALA A 106 -13.53 -7.97 8.25
C ALA A 106 -12.75 -7.25 9.39
N LEU A 107 -12.55 -5.93 9.28
CA LEU A 107 -11.93 -5.10 10.31
C LEU A 107 -12.93 -4.48 11.30
N GLY A 108 -14.24 -4.60 11.06
CA GLY A 108 -15.28 -4.05 11.93
C GLY A 108 -15.47 -2.53 11.79
N TRP A 109 -15.15 -1.98 10.62
CA TRP A 109 -15.36 -0.57 10.25
C TRP A 109 -16.61 -0.39 9.39
#